data_AF-A0A6H2CX99-F1
#
_entry.id   AF-A0A6H2CX99-F1
#
_cell.length_a   1.000
_cell.length_b   1.000
_cell.length_c   1.000
_cell.angle_alpha   90.00
_cell.angle_beta   90.00
_cell.angle_gamma   90.00
#
_symmetry.space_group_name_H-M   'P 1'
#
loop_
_entity.id
_entity.type
_entity.pdbx_description
1 polymer ?
#
loop_
_entity_poly.entity_id
_entity_poly.type
_entity_poly.pdbx_seq_one_letter_code
_entity_poly.pdbx_strand_id
1 'polypeptide(L)'
;MSKPFHFKLEKVLDYRGQLEEQAKSALAAAQAAYNTQLEQVRTIEANMAAHMAKQEESQKSPNDMWLWRQYKEALEIDLSKAQMELNKLELNLQQKRNEAVERSKDRKLLEKLKETQAKKHHEEESAREEKENDEMATIRYESQDL
;
A
#
# COMPACT_ATOMS: atom_id res chain seq x y z
N MET A 1 6.39 40.18 14.81
CA MET A 1 6.68 38.74 14.62
C MET A 1 5.49 38.15 13.87
N SER A 2 5.72 37.63 12.66
CA SER A 2 4.68 37.03 11.82
C SER A 2 4.05 35.82 12.53
N LYS A 3 2.74 35.63 12.34
CA LYS A 3 2.02 34.50 12.96
C LYS A 3 2.40 33.21 12.22
N PRO A 4 2.70 32.11 12.92
CA PRO A 4 2.99 30.83 12.28
C PRO A 4 1.75 30.31 11.53
N PHE A 5 1.95 29.79 10.32
CA PHE A 5 0.88 29.20 9.51
C PHE A 5 0.29 27.97 10.22
N HIS A 6 -1.02 27.98 10.46
CA HIS A 6 -1.74 26.84 11.02
C HIS A 6 -2.68 26.23 9.99
N PHE A 7 -2.44 24.98 9.63
CA PHE A 7 -3.29 24.26 8.69
C PHE A 7 -4.50 23.67 9.41
N LYS A 8 -5.70 24.18 9.11
CA LYS A 8 -6.95 23.77 9.78
C LYS A 8 -7.25 22.26 9.67
N LEU A 9 -6.72 21.59 8.65
CA LEU A 9 -6.95 20.16 8.39
C LEU A 9 -5.76 19.28 8.78
N GLU A 10 -4.85 19.76 9.64
CA GLU A 10 -3.66 19.01 10.07
C GLU A 10 -4.01 17.66 10.71
N LYS A 11 -5.02 17.62 11.60
CA LYS A 11 -5.51 16.37 12.19
C LYS A 11 -6.08 15.39 11.16
N VAL A 12 -6.68 15.90 10.09
CA VAL A 12 -7.20 15.06 9.00
C VAL A 12 -6.05 14.51 8.18
N LEU A 13 -5.01 15.31 7.92
CA LEU A 13 -3.81 14.87 7.22
C LEU A 13 -3.08 13.78 8.01
N ASP A 14 -2.92 13.94 9.33
CA ASP A 14 -2.31 12.94 10.22
C ASP A 14 -3.10 11.63 10.18
N TYR A 15 -4.43 11.70 10.31
CA TYR A 15 -5.31 10.54 10.24
C TYR A 15 -5.22 9.84 8.88
N ARG A 16 -5.17 10.58 7.77
CA ARG A 16 -4.97 9.98 6.44
C ARG A 16 -3.58 9.36 6.28
N GLY A 17 -2.57 9.91 6.93
CA GLY A 17 -1.25 9.29 7.03
C GLY A 17 -1.29 7.94 7.72
N GLN A 18 -2.02 7.84 8.85
CA GLN A 18 -2.22 6.57 9.55
C GLN A 18 -2.98 5.55 8.69
N LEU A 19 -4.01 5.98 7.97
CA LEU A 19 -4.76 5.11 7.06
C LEU A 19 -3.91 4.59 5.90
N GLU A 20 -3.01 5.42 5.34
CA GLU A 20 -2.07 4.95 4.32
C GLU A 20 -1.10 3.90 4.88
N GLU A 21 -0.58 4.13 6.08
CA GLU A 21 0.34 3.17 6.71
C GLU A 21 -0.35 1.84 7.02
N GLN A 22 -1.58 1.88 7.52
CA GLN A 22 -2.41 0.69 7.71
C GLN A 22 -2.66 -0.05 6.40
N ALA A 23 -2.96 0.67 5.31
CA ALA A 23 -3.19 0.06 4.00
C ALA A 23 -1.91 -0.59 3.43
N LYS A 24 -0.73 0.02 3.63
CA LYS A 24 0.56 -0.57 3.26
C LYS A 24 0.87 -1.83 4.06
N SER A 25 0.63 -1.80 5.37
CA SER A 25 0.81 -2.98 6.23
C SER A 25 -0.12 -4.13 5.81
N ALA A 26 -1.39 -3.81 5.54
CA ALA A 26 -2.36 -4.80 5.04
C ALA A 26 -1.95 -5.39 3.68
N LEU A 27 -1.43 -4.55 2.77
CA LEU A 27 -0.89 -5.02 1.49
C LEU A 27 0.30 -5.96 1.66
N ALA A 28 1.23 -5.63 2.57
CA ALA A 28 2.38 -6.49 2.87
C ALA A 28 1.95 -7.84 3.44
N ALA A 29 0.97 -7.84 4.35
CA ALA A 29 0.40 -9.07 4.89
C ALA A 29 -0.29 -9.93 3.82
N ALA A 30 -1.08 -9.31 2.94
CA ALA A 30 -1.72 -10.00 1.82
C ALA A 30 -0.69 -10.61 0.85
N GLN A 31 0.38 -9.87 0.55
CA GLN A 31 1.47 -10.36 -0.30
C GLN A 31 2.20 -11.55 0.33
N ALA A 32 2.47 -11.50 1.63
CA ALA A 32 3.08 -12.60 2.36
C ALA A 32 2.21 -13.85 2.30
N ALA A 33 0.90 -13.72 2.57
CA ALA A 33 -0.05 -14.83 2.48
C ALA A 33 -0.11 -15.44 1.08
N TYR A 34 -0.19 -14.60 0.04
CA TYR A 34 -0.15 -15.05 -1.36
C TYR A 34 1.13 -15.83 -1.67
N ASN A 35 2.29 -15.32 -1.26
CA ASN A 35 3.58 -15.99 -1.49
C ASN A 35 3.65 -17.35 -0.79
N THR A 36 3.20 -17.43 0.47
CA THR A 36 3.13 -18.70 1.20
C THR A 36 2.24 -19.72 0.49
N GLN A 37 1.07 -19.29 0.02
CA GLN A 37 0.16 -20.16 -0.72
C GLN A 37 0.74 -20.61 -2.06
N LEU A 38 1.44 -19.72 -2.76
CA LEU A 38 2.12 -20.04 -4.03
C LEU A 38 3.18 -21.12 -3.84
N GLU A 39 3.98 -21.03 -2.76
CA GLU A 39 4.96 -22.06 -2.43
C GLU A 39 4.29 -23.40 -2.07
N GLN A 40 3.13 -23.38 -1.43
CA GLN A 40 2.35 -24.59 -1.17
C GLN A 40 1.89 -25.26 -2.48
N VAL A 41 1.35 -24.48 -3.42
CA VAL A 41 0.96 -24.98 -4.75
C VAL A 41 2.16 -25.62 -5.45
N ARG A 42 3.30 -24.92 -5.50
CA ARG A 42 4.55 -25.43 -6.10
C ARG A 42 5.02 -26.72 -5.46
N THR A 43 4.88 -26.85 -4.14
CA THR A 43 5.25 -28.07 -3.41
C THR A 43 4.36 -29.24 -3.82
N ILE A 44 3.04 -29.02 -3.96
CA ILE A 44 2.10 -30.06 -4.39
C ILE A 44 2.39 -30.46 -5.85
N GLU A 45 2.66 -29.51 -6.73
CA GLU A 45 3.05 -29.76 -8.12
C GLU A 45 4.35 -30.57 -8.21
N ALA A 46 5.35 -30.23 -7.41
CA ALA A 46 6.61 -30.99 -7.35
C ALA A 46 6.39 -32.41 -6.83
N ASN A 47 5.55 -32.60 -5.81
CA ASN A 47 5.17 -33.92 -5.31
C ASN A 47 4.41 -34.74 -6.37
N MET A 48 3.52 -34.10 -7.13
CA MET A 48 2.82 -34.73 -8.24
C MET A 48 3.79 -35.16 -9.34
N ALA A 49 4.73 -34.29 -9.73
CA ALA A 49 5.75 -34.62 -10.74
C ALA A 49 6.65 -35.78 -10.28
N ALA A 50 7.10 -35.77 -9.03
CA ALA A 50 7.89 -36.84 -8.44
C ALA A 50 7.09 -38.15 -8.35
N HIS A 51 5.79 -38.07 -8.07
CA HIS A 51 4.89 -39.21 -8.13
C HIS A 51 4.79 -39.74 -9.56
N MET A 52 4.54 -38.91 -10.57
CA MET A 52 4.48 -39.38 -11.97
C MET A 52 5.79 -40.02 -12.45
N ALA A 53 6.94 -39.47 -12.05
CA ALA A 53 8.25 -40.02 -12.43
C ALA A 53 8.50 -41.44 -11.89
N LYS A 54 7.88 -41.81 -10.76
CA LYS A 54 8.01 -43.14 -10.13
C LYS A 54 6.92 -44.12 -10.55
N GLN A 55 6.09 -43.77 -11.53
CA GLN A 55 4.94 -44.55 -11.95
C GLN A 55 5.30 -45.92 -12.56
N GLU A 56 6.44 -46.04 -13.22
CA GLU A 56 6.90 -47.32 -13.79
C GLU A 56 7.38 -48.30 -12.69
N GLU A 57 7.99 -47.79 -11.62
CA GLU A 57 8.54 -48.62 -10.52
C GLU A 57 7.46 -49.15 -9.56
N SER A 58 6.30 -48.51 -9.53
CA SER A 58 5.20 -48.73 -8.57
C SER A 58 4.13 -49.73 -9.05
N GLN A 59 4.22 -50.25 -10.28
CA GLN A 59 3.25 -51.19 -10.88
C GLN A 59 3.51 -52.67 -10.55
N LYS A 60 4.22 -52.97 -9.46
CA LYS A 60 4.67 -54.33 -9.10
C LYS A 60 3.56 -55.22 -8.55
N SER A 61 2.48 -54.64 -8.02
CA SER A 61 1.33 -55.36 -7.46
C SER A 61 0.02 -54.59 -7.70
N PRO A 62 -1.13 -55.27 -7.87
CA PRO A 62 -2.44 -54.62 -7.93
C PRO A 62 -2.74 -53.70 -6.73
N ASN A 63 -2.26 -54.06 -5.54
CA ASN A 63 -2.45 -53.27 -4.33
C ASN A 63 -1.62 -51.97 -4.36
N ASP A 64 -0.38 -52.05 -4.87
CA ASP A 64 0.49 -50.88 -5.05
C ASP A 64 -0.11 -49.93 -6.09
N MET A 65 -0.68 -50.47 -7.18
CA MET A 65 -1.34 -49.68 -8.21
C MET A 65 -2.58 -48.95 -7.68
N TRP A 66 -3.34 -49.57 -6.77
CA TRP A 66 -4.48 -48.94 -6.11
C TRP A 66 -4.03 -47.79 -5.20
N LEU A 67 -3.05 -48.03 -4.33
CA LEU A 67 -2.50 -47.01 -3.43
C LEU A 67 -1.92 -45.82 -4.21
N TRP A 68 -1.26 -46.11 -5.33
CA TRP A 68 -0.70 -45.10 -6.23
C TRP A 68 -1.76 -44.18 -6.84
N ARG A 69 -2.87 -44.76 -7.34
CA ARG A 69 -4.00 -43.96 -7.84
C ARG A 69 -4.62 -43.13 -6.73
N GLN A 70 -4.82 -43.71 -5.56
CA GLN A 70 -5.45 -43.00 -4.44
C GLN A 70 -4.62 -41.79 -3.99
N TYR A 71 -3.29 -41.95 -3.94
CA TYR A 71 -2.40 -40.85 -3.60
C TYR A 71 -2.38 -39.76 -4.69
N LYS A 72 -2.40 -40.15 -5.97
CA LYS A 72 -2.57 -39.19 -7.08
C LYS A 72 -3.87 -38.40 -6.95
N GLU A 73 -5.00 -39.08 -6.73
CA GLU A 73 -6.31 -38.43 -6.58
C GLU A 73 -6.33 -37.46 -5.40
N ALA A 74 -5.72 -37.84 -4.27
CA ALA A 74 -5.56 -36.96 -3.11
C ALA A 74 -4.75 -35.70 -3.46
N LEU A 75 -3.62 -35.84 -4.16
CA LEU A 75 -2.80 -34.72 -4.61
C LEU A 75 -3.55 -33.81 -5.60
N GLU A 76 -4.38 -34.36 -6.50
CA GLU A 76 -5.19 -33.56 -7.44
C GLU A 76 -6.25 -32.73 -6.69
N ILE A 77 -6.91 -33.32 -5.70
CA ILE A 77 -7.87 -32.63 -4.83
C ILE A 77 -7.18 -31.51 -4.04
N ASP A 78 -6.02 -31.80 -3.46
CA ASP A 78 -5.26 -30.83 -2.67
C ASP A 78 -4.73 -29.68 -3.54
N LEU A 79 -4.26 -29.98 -4.75
CA LEU A 79 -3.85 -28.97 -5.73
C LEU A 79 -5.03 -28.07 -6.11
N SER A 80 -6.20 -28.66 -6.39
CA SER A 80 -7.41 -27.90 -6.72
C SER A 80 -7.80 -26.95 -5.58
N LYS A 81 -7.79 -27.42 -4.34
CA LYS A 81 -8.06 -26.59 -3.15
C LYS A 81 -7.03 -25.48 -2.99
N ALA A 82 -5.74 -25.82 -3.12
CA ALA A 82 -4.66 -24.86 -2.97
C ALA A 82 -4.71 -23.77 -4.04
N GLN A 83 -5.08 -24.11 -5.27
CA GLN A 83 -5.25 -23.15 -6.38
C GLN A 83 -6.48 -22.26 -6.17
N MET A 84 -7.59 -22.81 -5.69
CA MET A 84 -8.76 -22.01 -5.33
C MET A 84 -8.43 -20.98 -4.26
N GLU A 85 -7.65 -21.36 -3.25
CA GLU A 85 -7.22 -20.43 -2.20
C GLU A 85 -6.23 -19.39 -2.73
N LEU A 86 -5.31 -19.80 -3.60
CA LEU A 86 -4.39 -18.87 -4.27
C LEU A 86 -5.14 -17.79 -5.05
N ASN A 87 -6.19 -18.17 -5.80
CA ASN A 87 -7.02 -17.21 -6.54
C ASN A 87 -7.76 -16.23 -5.61
N LYS A 88 -8.23 -16.69 -4.44
CA LYS A 88 -8.84 -15.79 -3.44
C LYS A 88 -7.82 -14.80 -2.88
N LEU A 89 -6.62 -15.28 -2.56
CA LEU A 89 -5.54 -14.45 -2.05
C LEU A 89 -5.05 -13.44 -3.09
N GLU A 90 -5.02 -13.82 -4.38
CA GLU A 90 -4.72 -12.91 -5.49
C GLU A 90 -5.76 -11.78 -5.58
N LEU A 91 -7.05 -12.12 -5.49
CA LEU A 91 -8.11 -11.11 -5.48
C LEU A 91 -7.97 -10.17 -4.27
N ASN A 92 -7.68 -10.72 -3.09
CA ASN A 92 -7.45 -9.94 -1.87
C ASN A 92 -6.24 -9.00 -2.04
N LEU A 93 -5.13 -9.52 -2.57
CA LEU A 93 -3.92 -8.75 -2.83
C LEU A 93 -4.20 -7.57 -3.77
N GLN A 94 -4.95 -7.81 -4.84
CA GLN A 94 -5.32 -6.76 -5.78
C GLN A 94 -6.23 -5.70 -5.14
N GLN A 95 -7.18 -6.12 -4.30
CA GLN A 95 -8.01 -5.18 -3.52
C GLN A 95 -7.15 -4.33 -2.58
N LYS A 96 -6.23 -4.93 -1.83
CA LYS A 96 -5.32 -4.20 -0.94
C LYS A 96 -4.37 -3.27 -1.67
N ARG A 97 -3.94 -3.64 -2.87
CA ARG A 97 -3.12 -2.79 -3.73
C ARG A 97 -3.89 -1.54 -4.16
N ASN A 98 -5.13 -1.71 -4.60
CA ASN A 98 -5.99 -0.59 -4.97
C ASN A 98 -6.27 0.31 -3.76
N GLU A 99 -6.57 -0.28 -2.59
CA GLU A 99 -6.78 0.46 -1.35
C GLU A 99 -5.56 1.31 -0.97
N ALA A 100 -4.36 0.73 -0.99
CA ALA A 100 -3.12 1.46 -0.69
C ALA A 100 -2.87 2.63 -1.66
N VAL A 101 -3.18 2.45 -2.95
CA VAL A 101 -3.08 3.51 -3.96
C VAL A 101 -4.06 4.64 -3.67
N GLU A 102 -5.33 4.33 -3.38
CA GLU A 102 -6.34 5.34 -3.08
C GLU A 102 -6.00 6.12 -1.80
N ARG A 103 -5.56 5.43 -0.73
CA ARG A 103 -5.13 6.11 0.51
C ARG A 103 -3.93 7.03 0.28
N SER A 104 -2.96 6.61 -0.53
CA SER A 104 -1.81 7.45 -0.87
C SER A 104 -2.21 8.68 -1.69
N LYS A 105 -3.17 8.55 -2.62
CA LYS A 105 -3.74 9.69 -3.36
C LYS A 105 -4.45 10.66 -2.42
N ASP A 106 -5.29 10.16 -1.52
CA ASP A 106 -6.04 10.96 -0.56
C ASP A 106 -5.13 11.77 0.37
N ARG A 107 -4.01 11.20 0.81
CA ARG A 107 -3.00 11.91 1.61
C ARG A 107 -2.32 12.99 0.78
N LYS A 108 -1.82 12.64 -0.41
CA LYS A 108 -1.12 13.57 -1.32
C LYS A 108 -1.98 14.78 -1.71
N LEU A 109 -3.29 14.58 -1.86
CA LEU A 109 -4.22 15.68 -2.16
C LEU A 109 -4.25 16.71 -1.03
N LEU A 110 -4.32 16.26 0.23
CA LEU A 110 -4.29 17.16 1.39
C LEU A 110 -2.91 17.80 1.60
N GLU A 111 -1.82 17.08 1.32
CA GLU A 111 -0.48 17.66 1.36
C GLU A 111 -0.35 18.83 0.39
N LYS A 112 -0.77 18.63 -0.88
CA LYS A 112 -0.77 19.72 -1.88
C LYS A 112 -1.65 20.90 -1.45
N LEU A 113 -2.80 20.64 -0.83
CA LEU A 113 -3.64 21.70 -0.29
C LEU A 113 -2.94 22.47 0.83
N LYS A 114 -2.26 21.78 1.74
CA LYS A 114 -1.47 22.39 2.83
C LYS A 114 -0.35 23.26 2.25
N GLU A 115 0.41 22.75 1.28
CA GLU A 115 1.48 23.48 0.59
C GLU A 115 0.96 24.75 -0.09
N THR A 116 -0.18 24.65 -0.80
CA THR A 116 -0.79 25.79 -1.49
C THR A 116 -1.22 26.89 -0.51
N GLN A 117 -1.85 26.50 0.61
CA GLN A 117 -2.27 27.45 1.64
C GLN A 117 -1.08 28.07 2.38
N ALA A 118 -0.04 27.29 2.65
CA ALA A 118 1.19 27.79 3.27
C ALA A 118 1.88 28.81 2.38
N LYS A 119 1.96 28.55 1.07
CA LYS A 119 2.51 29.48 0.09
C LYS A 119 1.72 30.80 0.06
N LYS A 120 0.38 30.73 -0.01
CA LYS A 120 -0.48 31.92 -0.01
C LYS A 120 -0.32 32.75 1.26
N HIS A 121 -0.27 32.10 2.42
CA HIS A 121 -0.05 32.78 3.69
C HIS A 121 1.31 33.48 3.74
N HIS A 122 2.37 32.86 3.19
CA HIS A 122 3.69 33.46 3.14
C HIS A 122 3.74 34.67 2.19
N GLU A 123 3.08 34.60 1.04
CA GLU A 123 2.93 35.72 0.10
C GLU A 123 2.16 36.89 0.74
N GLU A 124 1.06 36.61 1.44
CA GLU A 124 0.26 37.62 2.14
C GLU A 124 1.02 38.31 3.29
N GLU A 125 1.76 37.56 4.11
CA GLU A 125 2.58 38.15 5.17
C GLU A 125 3.75 38.96 4.60
N SER A 126 4.42 38.48 3.54
CA SER A 126 5.49 39.24 2.86
C SER A 126 4.97 40.56 2.31
N ALA A 127 3.80 40.56 1.66
CA ALA A 127 3.17 41.78 1.15
C ALA A 127 2.75 42.74 2.27
N ARG A 128 2.33 42.22 3.44
CA ARG A 128 2.00 43.07 4.59
C ARG A 128 3.26 43.70 5.19
N GLU A 129 4.33 42.94 5.33
CA GLU A 129 5.63 43.44 5.83
C GLU A 129 6.21 44.51 4.89
N GLU A 130 6.14 44.31 3.57
CA GLU A 130 6.56 45.31 2.58
C GLU A 130 5.76 46.61 2.72
N LYS A 131 4.43 46.51 2.80
CA LYS A 131 3.56 47.67 3.00
C LYS A 131 3.82 48.41 4.31
N GLU A 132 3.98 47.67 5.43
CA GLU A 132 4.31 48.26 6.73
C GLU A 132 5.66 49.00 6.68
N ASN A 133 6.65 48.45 5.98
CA ASN A 133 7.96 49.09 5.81
C ASN A 133 7.90 50.36 4.96
N ASP A 134 7.14 50.36 3.85
CA ASP A 134 6.95 51.52 2.99
C ASP A 134 6.22 52.66 3.72
N GLU A 135 5.17 52.34 4.49
CA GLU A 135 4.47 53.33 5.33
C GLU A 135 5.41 53.93 6.38
N MET A 136 6.25 53.09 7.02
CA MET A 136 7.20 53.56 8.03
C MET A 136 8.34 54.41 7.44
N ALA A 137 8.77 54.11 6.21
CA ALA A 137 9.73 54.92 5.47
C ALA A 137 9.15 56.30 5.10
N THR A 138 7.88 56.33 4.66
CA THR A 138 7.18 57.58 4.32
C THR A 138 7.03 58.49 5.54
N ILE A 139 6.60 57.94 6.69
CA ILE A 139 6.46 58.69 7.95
C ILE A 139 7.81 59.26 8.42
N ARG A 140 8.90 58.50 8.29
CA ARG A 140 10.25 58.99 8.65
C ARG A 140 10.70 60.13 7.75
N TYR A 141 10.44 60.04 6.45
CA TYR A 141 10.84 61.08 5.50
C TYR A 141 10.07 62.39 5.74
N GLU A 142 8.75 62.32 5.98
CA GLU A 142 7.95 63.51 6.33
C GLU A 142 8.40 64.18 7.63
N SER A 143 8.96 63.42 8.59
CA SER A 143 9.46 63.97 9.86
C SER A 143 10.82 64.66 9.78
N GLN A 144 11.56 64.55 8.67
CA GLN A 144 12.86 65.21 8.47
C GLN A 144 12.76 66.54 7.71
N ASP A 145 11.63 66.84 7.08
CA ASP A 145 11.37 68.07 6.31
C ASP A 145 10.62 69.16 7.12
N LEU A 146 10.53 69.03 8.45
CA LEU A 146 10.02 70.04 9.41
C LEU A 146 11.14 70.55 10.32
#